data_AF-A0A7V7DNY3-F1
#
_entry.id   AF-A0A7V7DNY3-F1
#
_cell.length_a   1.000
_cell.length_b   1.000
_cell.length_c   1.000
_cell.angle_alpha   90.00
_cell.angle_beta   90.00
_cell.angle_gamma   90.00
#
_symmetry.space_group_name_H-M   'P 1'
#
loop_
_entity.id
_entity.type
_entity.pdbx_description
1 polymer ?
#
loop_
_entity_poly.entity_id
_entity_poly.type
_entity_poly.pdbx_seq_one_letter_code
_entity_poly.pdbx_strand_id
1 'polypeptide(L)'
;MKERWKLLIIVLTFVAAYYVPWADPVIRRSGLEAFLMLQEYAREHVLTCLIPAFFIAGAIAVFVSQASVLKYFGATAKKILSYSVASISGTVLAVCSCTVLPLFAGIYT
;
A
#
# COMPACT_ATOMS: atom_id res chain seq x y z
N MET A 1 -11.84 -14.92 21.12
CA MET A 1 -10.53 -14.97 21.82
C MET A 1 -10.74 -15.35 23.27
N LYS A 2 -10.24 -16.52 23.72
CA LYS A 2 -10.38 -17.01 25.11
C LYS A 2 -9.75 -16.02 26.10
N GLU A 3 -10.41 -15.78 27.23
CA GLU A 3 -9.99 -14.81 28.26
C GLU A 3 -8.55 -15.05 28.77
N ARG A 4 -8.16 -16.32 28.89
CA ARG A 4 -6.79 -16.75 29.22
C ARG A 4 -5.73 -16.22 28.25
N TRP A 5 -6.07 -16.05 26.98
CA TRP A 5 -5.15 -15.52 25.96
C TRP A 5 -4.96 -14.01 26.10
N LYS A 6 -6.01 -13.27 26.48
CA LYS A 6 -5.91 -11.83 26.78
C LYS A 6 -4.99 -11.60 27.98
N LEU A 7 -5.15 -12.40 29.04
CA LEU A 7 -4.29 -12.33 30.23
C LEU A 7 -2.82 -12.65 29.90
N LEU A 8 -2.58 -13.69 29.09
CA LEU A 8 -1.23 -14.03 28.65
C LEU A 8 -0.57 -12.89 27.86
N ILE A 9 -1.29 -12.24 26.94
CA ILE A 9 -0.77 -11.10 26.18
C ILE A 9 -0.40 -9.97 27.14
N ILE A 10 -1.28 -9.58 28.07
CA ILE A 10 -1.04 -8.47 29.00
C ILE A 10 0.21 -8.74 29.86
N VAL A 11 0.33 -9.94 30.43
CA VAL A 11 1.49 -10.31 31.26
C VAL A 11 2.77 -10.31 30.44
N LEU A 12 2.73 -10.84 29.21
CA LEU A 12 3.91 -10.90 28.35
C LEU A 12 4.34 -9.50 27.89
N THR A 13 3.40 -8.62 27.54
CA THR A 13 3.69 -7.22 27.23
C THR A 13 4.26 -6.47 28.44
N PHE A 14 3.74 -6.71 29.65
CA PHE A 14 4.24 -6.10 30.88
C PHE A 14 5.67 -6.55 31.21
N VAL A 15 5.94 -7.84 31.13
CA VAL A 15 7.30 -8.40 31.35
C VAL A 15 8.27 -7.87 30.30
N ALA A 16 7.87 -7.81 29.02
CA ALA A 16 8.69 -7.22 27.98
C ALA A 16 9.01 -5.74 28.26
N ALA A 17 8.02 -4.94 28.65
CA ALA A 17 8.23 -3.53 29.00
C ALA A 17 9.12 -3.34 30.25
N TYR A 18 9.06 -4.26 31.20
CA TYR A 18 9.85 -4.24 32.44
C TYR A 18 11.33 -4.60 32.20
N TYR A 19 11.60 -5.57 31.33
CA TYR A 19 12.96 -6.00 31.01
C TYR A 19 13.67 -5.11 29.99
N VAL A 20 12.96 -4.25 29.25
CA VAL A 20 13.57 -3.31 28.31
C VAL A 20 14.33 -2.22 29.10
N PRO A 21 15.66 -2.10 28.93
CA PRO A 21 16.44 -1.08 29.62
C PRO A 21 16.24 0.28 28.93
N TRP A 22 15.23 1.04 29.37
CA TRP A 22 14.91 2.38 28.84
C TRP A 22 16.00 3.44 29.08
N ALA A 23 16.97 3.14 29.94
CA ALA A 23 18.11 4.01 30.22
C ALA A 23 19.23 3.89 29.18
N ASP A 24 19.24 2.83 28.37
CA ASP A 24 20.29 2.62 27.37
C ASP A 24 20.18 3.65 26.24
N PRO A 25 21.30 4.32 25.87
CA PRO A 25 21.30 5.37 24.85
C PRO A 25 20.89 4.85 23.47
N VAL A 26 21.08 3.55 23.19
CA VAL A 26 20.67 2.91 21.93
C VAL A 26 19.15 2.86 21.82
N ILE A 27 18.46 2.36 22.85
CA ILE A 27 16.99 2.20 22.85
C ILE A 27 16.30 3.56 22.76
N ARG A 28 16.80 4.57 23.50
CA ARG A 28 16.22 5.91 23.48
C ARG A 28 16.43 6.63 22.15
N ARG A 29 17.59 6.43 21.49
CA ARG A 29 17.87 7.00 20.16
C ARG A 29 17.05 6.31 19.07
N SER A 30 17.00 4.97 19.06
CA SER A 30 16.23 4.23 18.06
C SER A 30 14.74 4.56 18.09
N GLY A 31 14.16 4.80 19.29
CA GLY A 31 12.79 5.27 19.41
C GLY A 31 12.57 6.63 18.73
N LEU A 32 13.41 7.62 19.04
CA LEU A 32 13.31 8.97 18.45
C LEU A 32 13.59 8.98 16.94
N GLU A 33 14.58 8.22 16.48
CA GLU A 33 14.90 8.09 15.05
C GLU A 33 13.77 7.44 14.26
N ALA A 34 13.09 6.43 14.82
CA ALA A 34 11.93 5.81 14.18
C ALA A 34 10.77 6.81 13.97
N PHE A 35 10.49 7.66 14.95
CA PHE A 35 9.47 8.72 14.81
C PHE A 35 9.89 9.79 13.79
N LEU A 36 11.16 10.20 13.78
CA LEU A 36 11.66 11.18 12.83
C LEU A 36 11.61 10.64 11.39
N MET A 37 12.00 9.38 11.18
CA MET A 37 11.89 8.69 9.88
C MET A 37 10.43 8.55 9.43
N LEU A 38 9.51 8.25 10.35
CA LEU A 38 8.08 8.18 10.04
C LEU A 38 7.52 9.55 9.62
N GLN A 39 7.95 10.62 10.29
CA GLN A 39 7.57 11.99 9.94
C GLN A 39 8.09 12.38 8.55
N GLU A 40 9.36 12.07 8.26
CA GLU A 40 9.97 12.37 6.97
C GLU A 40 9.31 11.58 5.84
N TYR A 41 9.00 10.30 6.06
CA TYR A 41 8.23 9.47 5.14
C TYR A 41 6.83 10.04 4.89
N ALA A 42 6.11 10.44 5.93
CA ALA A 42 4.78 11.03 5.80
C ALA A 42 4.82 12.39 5.08
N ARG A 43 5.88 13.18 5.26
CA ARG A 43 6.00 14.51 4.69
C ARG A 43 6.48 14.51 3.25
N GLU A 44 7.52 13.76 2.94
CA GLU A 44 8.10 13.77 1.60
C GLU A 44 7.49 12.67 0.74
N HIS A 45 7.49 11.42 1.23
CA HIS A 45 7.14 10.28 0.39
C HIS A 45 5.64 10.20 0.10
N VAL A 46 4.80 10.40 1.12
CA VAL A 46 3.33 10.32 0.93
C VAL A 46 2.81 11.48 0.09
N LEU A 47 3.23 12.73 0.35
CA LEU A 47 2.76 13.87 -0.44
C LEU A 47 3.25 13.82 -1.89
N THR A 48 4.52 13.48 -2.12
CA THR A 48 5.08 13.51 -3.48
C THR A 48 4.71 12.30 -4.32
N CYS A 49 4.44 11.13 -3.71
CA CYS A 49 4.07 9.92 -4.45
C CYS A 49 2.55 9.72 -4.53
N LEU A 50 1.84 9.88 -3.40
CA LEU A 50 0.44 9.47 -3.29
C LEU A 50 -0.51 10.46 -3.99
N ILE A 51 -0.25 11.76 -3.89
CA ILE A 51 -1.07 12.80 -4.54
C ILE A 51 -1.06 12.66 -6.07
N PRO A 52 0.11 12.61 -6.76
CA PRO A 52 0.11 12.40 -8.20
C PRO A 52 -0.40 11.01 -8.58
N ALA A 53 -0.13 9.96 -7.79
CA ALA A 53 -0.66 8.63 -8.05
C ALA A 53 -2.20 8.60 -8.02
N PHE A 54 -2.84 9.27 -7.06
CA PHE A 54 -4.30 9.36 -6.98
C PHE A 54 -4.90 10.12 -8.16
N PHE A 55 -4.29 11.24 -8.58
CA PHE A 55 -4.75 12.00 -9.74
C PHE A 55 -4.67 11.18 -11.04
N ILE A 56 -3.55 10.49 -11.24
CA ILE A 56 -3.34 9.64 -12.42
C ILE A 56 -4.32 8.46 -12.40
N ALA A 57 -4.50 7.80 -11.25
CA ALA A 57 -5.46 6.71 -11.10
C ALA A 57 -6.91 7.16 -11.38
N GLY A 58 -7.30 8.34 -10.88
CA GLY A 58 -8.61 8.93 -11.16
C GLY A 58 -8.82 9.22 -12.65
N ALA A 59 -7.80 9.76 -13.33
CA ALA A 59 -7.86 9.95 -14.78
C ALA A 59 -7.99 8.61 -15.52
N ILE A 60 -7.19 7.62 -15.19
CA ILE A 60 -7.26 6.28 -15.83
C ILE A 60 -8.63 5.63 -15.59
N ALA A 61 -9.20 5.74 -14.40
CA ALA A 61 -10.50 5.16 -14.08
C ALA A 61 -11.65 5.74 -14.95
N VAL A 62 -11.54 7.01 -15.35
CA VAL A 62 -12.52 7.66 -16.24
C VAL A 62 -12.27 7.31 -17.71
N PHE A 63 -11.01 7.22 -18.14
CA PHE A 63 -10.66 7.03 -19.55
C PHE A 63 -10.51 5.57 -19.99
N VAL A 64 -10.25 4.63 -19.08
CA VAL A 64 -9.96 3.22 -19.40
C VAL A 64 -11.03 2.31 -18.80
N SER A 65 -11.91 1.79 -19.65
CA SER A 65 -12.87 0.76 -19.25
C SER A 65 -12.23 -0.64 -19.32
N GLN A 66 -12.28 -1.41 -18.22
CA GLN A 66 -11.74 -2.78 -18.20
C GLN A 66 -12.32 -3.67 -19.32
N ALA A 67 -13.57 -3.41 -19.71
CA ALA A 67 -14.25 -4.12 -20.80
C ALA A 67 -13.60 -3.93 -22.18
N SER A 68 -13.04 -2.76 -22.46
CA SER A 68 -12.38 -2.49 -23.75
C SER A 68 -10.98 -3.11 -23.83
N VAL A 69 -10.29 -3.23 -22.69
CA VAL A 69 -8.99 -3.93 -22.59
C VAL A 69 -9.16 -5.45 -22.78
N LEU A 70 -10.17 -6.06 -22.14
CA LEU A 70 -10.48 -7.49 -22.28
C LEU A 70 -10.85 -7.90 -23.72
N LYS A 71 -11.40 -6.97 -24.53
CA LYS A 71 -11.68 -7.20 -25.96
C LYS A 71 -10.42 -7.49 -26.79
N TYR A 72 -9.28 -6.91 -26.42
CA TYR A 72 -7.99 -7.13 -27.10
C TYR A 72 -7.22 -8.36 -26.58
N PHE A 73 -7.70 -8.97 -25.49
CA PHE A 73 -7.20 -10.24 -24.95
C PHE A 73 -7.98 -11.48 -25.42
N GLY A 74 -8.98 -11.31 -26.30
CA GLY A 74 -9.79 -12.42 -26.82
C GLY A 74 -9.01 -13.41 -27.70
N ALA A 75 -9.49 -14.65 -27.77
CA ALA A 75 -8.85 -15.78 -28.48
C ALA A 75 -8.60 -15.54 -29.98
N THR A 76 -9.27 -14.55 -30.59
CA THR A 76 -9.13 -14.16 -32.00
C THR A 76 -8.21 -12.95 -32.23
N ALA A 77 -7.63 -12.36 -31.19
CA ALA A 77 -6.77 -11.18 -31.31
C ALA A 77 -5.36 -11.51 -31.82
N LYS A 78 -4.82 -10.65 -32.69
CA LYS A 78 -3.46 -10.80 -33.24
C LYS A 78 -2.41 -10.67 -32.12
N LYS A 79 -1.52 -11.67 -32.00
CA LYS A 79 -0.45 -11.74 -30.97
C LYS A 79 0.34 -10.44 -30.78
N ILE A 80 0.60 -9.71 -31.86
CA ILE A 80 1.37 -8.45 -31.84
C ILE A 80 0.58 -7.33 -31.13
N LEU A 81 -0.72 -7.21 -31.42
CA LEU A 81 -1.58 -6.19 -30.82
C LEU A 81 -1.90 -6.51 -29.37
N SER A 82 -2.10 -7.78 -29.04
CA SER A 82 -2.31 -8.20 -27.65
C SER A 82 -1.07 -7.94 -26.78
N TYR A 83 0.14 -8.13 -27.31
CA TYR A 83 1.38 -7.92 -26.55
C TYR A 83 1.66 -6.44 -26.28
N SER A 84 1.45 -5.57 -27.27
CA SER A 84 1.64 -4.13 -27.10
C SER A 84 0.62 -3.53 -26.14
N VAL A 85 -0.66 -3.90 -26.29
CA VAL A 85 -1.73 -3.46 -25.39
C VAL A 85 -1.51 -4.01 -23.98
N ALA A 86 -1.07 -5.26 -23.81
CA ALA A 86 -0.77 -5.84 -22.50
C ALA A 86 0.39 -5.14 -21.78
N SER A 87 1.46 -4.77 -22.48
CA SER A 87 2.60 -4.07 -21.89
C SER A 87 2.23 -2.66 -21.40
N ILE A 88 1.46 -1.93 -22.21
CA ILE A 88 1.04 -0.56 -21.89
C ILE A 88 -0.06 -0.56 -20.82
N SER A 89 -1.07 -1.42 -20.94
CA SER A 89 -2.13 -1.52 -19.92
C SER A 89 -1.62 -2.13 -18.61
N GLY A 90 -0.67 -3.06 -18.65
CA GLY A 90 -0.07 -3.67 -17.46
C GLY A 90 0.74 -2.69 -16.63
N THR A 91 1.52 -1.81 -17.25
CA THR A 91 2.27 -0.76 -16.53
C THR A 91 1.32 0.25 -15.89
N VAL A 92 0.28 0.66 -16.61
CA VAL A 92 -0.76 1.57 -16.11
C VAL A 92 -1.53 0.93 -14.94
N LEU A 93 -1.96 -0.32 -15.07
CA LEU A 93 -2.70 -1.05 -14.04
C LEU A 93 -1.83 -1.38 -12.82
N ALA A 94 -0.54 -1.74 -13.00
CA ALA A 94 0.34 -2.07 -11.87
C ALA A 94 0.55 -0.87 -10.93
N VAL A 95 0.64 0.35 -11.48
CA VAL A 95 0.80 1.60 -10.72
C VAL A 95 -0.42 1.90 -9.86
N CYS A 96 -1.63 1.54 -10.29
CA CYS A 96 -2.87 1.77 -9.53
C CYS A 96 -3.41 0.52 -8.80
N SER A 97 -2.85 -0.66 -9.06
CA SER A 97 -3.21 -1.94 -8.43
C SER A 97 -2.68 -2.07 -7.00
N CYS A 98 -1.61 -1.37 -6.65
CA CYS A 98 -0.93 -1.57 -5.36
C CYS A 98 -1.59 -0.91 -4.14
N THR A 99 -2.73 -0.20 -4.23
CA THR A 99 -3.54 0.27 -3.06
C THR A 99 -4.69 1.22 -3.43
N VAL A 100 -4.62 1.89 -4.58
CA VAL A 100 -5.52 3.01 -4.89
C VAL A 100 -6.92 2.55 -5.33
N LEU A 101 -7.00 1.58 -6.23
CA LEU A 101 -8.27 1.00 -6.67
C LEU A 101 -9.10 0.38 -5.52
N PRO A 102 -8.54 -0.45 -4.62
CA PRO A 102 -9.30 -0.98 -3.49
C PRO A 102 -9.71 0.09 -2.47
N LEU A 103 -8.95 1.18 -2.31
CA LEU A 103 -9.35 2.29 -1.44
C LEU A 103 -10.60 3.01 -1.96
N PHE A 104 -10.68 3.29 -3.26
CA PHE A 104 -11.89 3.90 -3.83
C PHE A 104 -13.09 2.95 -3.84
N ALA A 105 -12.86 1.66 -4.10
CA ALA A 105 -13.89 0.64 -3.98
C ALA A 105 -14.42 0.49 -2.53
N GLY A 106 -13.58 0.74 -1.52
CA GLY A 106 -13.99 0.69 -0.10
C GLY A 106 -14.54 2.00 0.47
N ILE A 107 -14.26 3.16 -0.14
CA ILE A 107 -14.83 4.46 0.27
C ILE A 107 -16.24 4.68 -0.31
N TYR A 108 -16.58 4.03 -1.43
CA TYR A 108 -17.90 4.10 -2.09
C TYR A 108 -18.82 2.91 -1.78
N THR A 109 -18.52 2.11 -0.76
CA THR A 109 -19.41 1.08 -0.18
C THR A 109 -19.86 1.48 1.21
#